data_AF-A0A7C3RH09-F1
#
_entry.id   AF-A0A7C3RH09-F1
#
_cell.length_a   1.000
_cell.length_b   1.000
_cell.length_c   1.000
_cell.angle_alpha   90.00
_cell.angle_beta   90.00
_cell.angle_gamma   90.00
#
_symmetry.space_group_name_H-M   'P 1'
#
loop_
_entity.id
_entity.type
_entity.pdbx_description
1 polymer ?
#
loop_
_entity_poly.entity_id
_entity_poly.type
_entity_poly.pdbx_seq_one_letter_code
_entity_poly.pdbx_strand_id
1 'polypeptide(L)'
;MRLEPLFSRATAGSAGETGSWRNFKPVVDLKKCSGCKECFYYCPEGVIEVRDVARIDYRFCKGCGVCQMVCRQKAITMVQEE
;
A
#
# COMPACT_ATOMS: atom_id res chain seq x y z
N MET A 1 -5.18 21.88 -6.42
CA MET A 1 -4.27 22.07 -5.27
C MET A 1 -3.58 20.72 -5.01
N ARG A 2 -2.30 20.57 -5.37
CA ARG A 2 -1.53 19.33 -5.13
C ARG A 2 -1.11 19.30 -3.66
N LEU A 3 -1.89 18.62 -2.82
CA LEU A 3 -1.56 18.34 -1.41
C LEU A 3 -0.39 17.34 -1.24
N GLU A 4 0.33 17.03 -2.32
CA GLU A 4 1.44 16.07 -2.36
C GLU A 4 2.60 16.34 -1.38
N PRO A 5 2.95 17.57 -0.96
CA PRO A 5 4.09 17.76 -0.05
C PRO A 5 3.80 17.44 1.42
N LEU A 6 2.54 17.16 1.81
CA LEU A 6 2.20 16.92 3.23
C LEU A 6 2.26 15.44 3.65
N PHE A 7 2.37 14.52 2.70
CA PHE A 7 2.42 13.08 2.99
C PHE A 7 3.77 12.50 2.62
N SER A 8 4.41 11.83 3.58
CA SER A 8 5.66 11.10 3.38
C SER A 8 5.50 10.03 2.31
N ARG A 9 6.52 9.88 1.47
CA ARG A 9 6.63 8.78 0.49
C ARG A 9 7.78 7.86 0.86
N ALA A 10 7.64 6.59 0.51
CA ALA A 10 8.73 5.64 0.64
C ALA A 10 9.97 6.10 -0.16
N THR A 11 11.13 5.98 0.45
CA THR A 11 12.44 6.23 -0.17
C THR A 11 13.48 5.30 0.46
N ALA A 12 14.57 5.03 -0.25
CA ALA A 12 15.66 4.21 0.27
C ALA A 12 16.31 4.87 1.50
N GLY A 13 16.24 4.18 2.63
CA GLY A 13 16.94 4.54 3.87
C GLY A 13 18.23 3.74 4.04
N SER A 14 18.70 3.60 5.29
CA SER A 14 19.91 2.82 5.62
C SER A 14 19.80 1.34 5.24
N ALA A 15 18.59 0.78 5.26
CA ALA A 15 18.32 -0.60 4.86
C ALA A 15 18.08 -0.78 3.36
N GLY A 16 18.16 0.28 2.54
CA GLY A 16 17.84 0.23 1.12
C GLY A 16 16.35 -0.04 0.85
N GLU A 17 16.07 -0.87 -0.16
CA GLU A 17 14.72 -1.32 -0.52
C GLU A 17 14.25 -2.43 0.44
N THR A 18 13.13 -2.19 1.13
CA THR A 18 12.60 -3.11 2.17
C THR A 18 11.58 -4.12 1.65
N GLY A 19 11.36 -4.17 0.33
CA GLY A 19 10.38 -5.03 -0.32
C GLY A 19 10.62 -6.51 -0.12
N SER A 20 11.87 -6.93 0.11
CA SER A 20 12.24 -8.32 0.37
C SER A 20 11.85 -8.85 1.76
N TRP A 21 11.37 -7.98 2.67
CA TRP A 21 11.10 -8.35 4.07
C TRP A 21 9.77 -9.09 4.26
N ARG A 22 8.95 -9.16 3.22
CA ARG A 22 7.57 -9.65 3.27
C ARG A 22 7.47 -11.14 3.00
N ASN A 23 6.67 -11.83 3.80
CA ASN A 23 6.20 -13.18 3.48
C ASN A 23 4.87 -13.19 2.69
N PHE A 24 4.12 -12.07 2.72
CA PHE A 24 2.83 -11.91 2.04
C PHE A 24 2.74 -10.55 1.33
N LYS A 25 2.04 -10.45 0.19
CA LYS A 25 1.67 -9.18 -0.47
C LYS A 25 0.19 -8.88 -0.33
N PRO A 26 -0.18 -7.62 -0.12
CA PRO A 26 -1.53 -7.16 -0.45
C PRO A 26 -1.73 -7.14 -1.97
N VAL A 27 -2.79 -7.80 -2.46
CA VAL A 27 -3.26 -7.72 -3.85
C VAL A 27 -4.58 -6.96 -3.88
N VAL A 28 -4.69 -5.97 -4.77
CA VAL A 28 -5.89 -5.13 -4.91
C VAL A 28 -6.81 -5.70 -6.00
N ASP A 29 -8.05 -6.01 -5.62
CA ASP A 29 -9.16 -6.26 -6.55
C ASP A 29 -9.66 -4.93 -7.12
N LEU A 30 -9.27 -4.64 -8.36
CA LEU A 30 -9.59 -3.37 -9.03
C LEU A 30 -11.09 -3.18 -9.26
N LYS A 31 -11.89 -4.26 -9.28
CA LYS A 31 -13.35 -4.17 -9.48
C LYS A 31 -14.07 -3.77 -8.20
N LYS A 32 -13.51 -4.11 -7.04
CA LYS A 32 -14.07 -3.76 -5.72
C LYS A 32 -13.52 -2.46 -5.16
N CYS A 33 -12.33 -2.06 -5.59
CA CYS A 33 -11.69 -0.84 -5.09
C CYS A 33 -12.49 0.40 -5.52
N SER A 34 -12.96 1.19 -4.55
CA SER A 34 -13.70 2.43 -4.80
C SER A 34 -12.82 3.69 -4.83
N GLY A 35 -11.50 3.56 -4.66
CA GLY A 35 -10.59 4.70 -4.61
C GLY A 35 -10.70 5.57 -3.34
N CYS A 36 -11.31 5.07 -2.26
CA CYS A 36 -11.61 5.86 -1.05
C CYS A 36 -10.40 6.34 -0.22
N LYS A 37 -9.19 5.88 -0.53
CA LYS A 37 -7.91 6.29 0.11
C LYS A 37 -7.69 5.91 1.58
N GLU A 38 -8.56 5.13 2.20
CA GLU A 38 -8.31 4.60 3.55
C GLU A 38 -6.97 3.86 3.64
N CYS A 39 -6.70 2.95 2.70
CA CYS A 39 -5.43 2.23 2.66
C CYS A 39 -4.21 3.15 2.47
N PHE A 40 -4.37 4.27 1.76
CA PHE A 40 -3.33 5.29 1.58
C PHE A 40 -2.99 5.95 2.92
N TYR A 41 -3.98 6.43 3.66
CA TYR A 41 -3.75 7.16 4.91
C TYR A 41 -3.17 6.28 6.03
N TYR A 42 -3.54 5.00 6.06
CA TYR A 42 -3.11 4.08 7.12
C TYR A 42 -1.86 3.27 6.76
N CYS A 43 -1.29 3.43 5.56
CA CYS A 43 -0.09 2.70 5.20
C CYS A 43 1.13 3.23 5.98
N PRO A 44 1.74 2.45 6.89
CA PRO A 44 2.87 2.93 7.68
C PRO A 44 4.14 3.17 6.85
N GLU A 45 4.21 2.55 5.67
CA GLU A 45 5.36 2.67 4.76
C GLU A 45 5.16 3.75 3.68
N GLY A 46 3.96 4.34 3.55
CA GLY A 46 3.69 5.35 2.51
C GLY A 46 3.89 4.83 1.08
N VAL A 47 3.62 3.55 0.82
CA VAL A 47 3.85 2.87 -0.48
C VAL A 47 2.62 2.79 -1.38
N ILE A 48 1.47 3.27 -0.91
CA ILE A 48 0.21 3.17 -1.64
C ILE A 48 -0.02 4.50 -2.35
N GLU A 49 -0.39 4.46 -3.62
CA GLU A 49 -0.93 5.59 -4.37
C GLU A 49 -2.36 5.28 -4.80
N VAL A 50 -3.24 6.30 -4.79
CA VAL A 50 -4.64 6.14 -5.21
C VAL A 50 -5.00 7.25 -6.19
N ARG A 51 -5.14 6.89 -7.46
CA ARG A 51 -5.77 7.73 -8.49
C ARG A 51 -7.25 7.38 -8.57
N ASP A 52 -7.60 6.40 -9.41
CA ASP A 52 -8.95 5.81 -9.46
C ASP A 52 -9.06 4.58 -8.56
N VAL A 53 -7.99 3.79 -8.51
CA VAL A 53 -7.84 2.58 -7.71
C VAL A 53 -6.49 2.59 -7.00
N ALA A 54 -6.37 1.82 -5.92
CA ALA A 54 -5.13 1.71 -5.16
C ALA A 54 -4.06 0.94 -5.96
N ARG A 55 -2.83 1.46 -5.92
CA ARG A 55 -1.61 0.83 -6.46
C ARG A 55 -0.55 0.83 -5.37
N ILE A 56 0.25 -0.23 -5.31
CA ILE A 56 1.19 -0.47 -4.22
C ILE A 56 2.61 -0.57 -4.81
N ASP A 57 3.54 0.22 -4.28
CA ASP A 57 4.97 0.07 -4.57
C ASP A 57 5.55 -1.05 -3.72
N TYR A 58 5.78 -2.22 -4.33
CA TYR A 58 6.30 -3.38 -3.63
C TYR A 58 7.79 -3.27 -3.29
N ARG A 59 8.53 -2.28 -3.80
CA ARG A 59 9.96 -2.10 -3.47
C ARG A 59 10.19 -1.79 -1.99
N PHE A 60 9.19 -1.23 -1.32
CA PHE A 60 9.27 -0.88 0.10
C PHE A 60 8.15 -1.50 0.94
N CYS A 61 7.13 -2.10 0.30
CA CYS A 61 6.04 -2.76 1.02
C CYS A 61 6.55 -3.91 1.88
N LYS A 62 6.28 -3.89 3.18
CA LYS A 62 6.68 -4.96 4.11
C LYS A 62 5.62 -6.05 4.32
N GLY A 63 4.48 -5.95 3.65
CA GLY A 63 3.40 -6.94 3.78
C GLY A 63 2.69 -6.94 5.14
N CYS A 64 2.63 -5.82 5.86
CA CYS A 64 2.08 -5.74 7.23
C CYS A 64 0.56 -5.96 7.35
N GLY A 65 -0.18 -5.95 6.24
CA GLY A 65 -1.63 -6.23 6.23
C GLY A 65 -2.55 -5.09 6.69
N VAL A 66 -2.03 -3.94 7.15
CA VAL A 66 -2.86 -2.80 7.60
C VAL A 66 -3.84 -2.34 6.52
N CYS A 67 -3.40 -2.27 5.26
CA CYS A 67 -4.25 -1.88 4.14
C CYS A 67 -5.44 -2.83 3.93
N GLN A 68 -5.29 -4.14 4.17
CA GLN A 68 -6.40 -5.09 4.15
C GLN A 68 -7.38 -4.81 5.30
N MET A 69 -6.87 -4.62 6.52
CA MET A 69 -7.70 -4.42 7.72
C MET A 69 -8.60 -3.19 7.62
N VAL A 70 -8.09 -2.09 7.07
CA VAL A 70 -8.85 -0.82 6.94
C VAL A 70 -9.75 -0.78 5.70
N CYS A 71 -9.60 -1.74 4.77
CA CYS A 71 -10.36 -1.72 3.52
C CYS A 71 -11.82 -2.13 3.75
N ARG A 72 -12.71 -1.14 3.90
CA ARG A 72 -14.16 -1.36 4.06
C ARG A 72 -14.79 -2.13 2.89
N GLN A 73 -14.24 -1.98 1.68
CA GLN A 73 -14.70 -2.68 0.48
C GLN A 73 -14.21 -4.13 0.38
N LYS A 74 -13.32 -4.56 1.29
CA LYS A 74 -12.63 -5.86 1.22
C LYS A 74 -11.99 -6.10 -0.16
N ALA A 75 -11.46 -5.02 -0.74
CA ALA A 75 -10.83 -5.02 -2.06
C ALA A 75 -9.34 -5.36 -2.01
N ILE A 76 -8.79 -5.67 -0.84
CA ILE A 76 -7.38 -6.01 -0.66
C ILE A 76 -7.31 -7.38 0.02
N THR A 77 -6.48 -8.28 -0.48
CA THR A 77 -6.25 -9.61 0.09
C THR A 77 -4.77 -9.90 0.21
N MET A 78 -4.33 -10.44 1.34
CA MET A 78 -2.96 -10.89 1.54
C MET A 78 -2.75 -12.27 0.90
N VAL A 79 -1.80 -12.37 -0.03
CA VAL A 79 -1.38 -13.63 -0.66
C VAL A 79 0.10 -13.88 -0.36
N GLN A 80 0.53 -15.13 -0.36
CA GLN A 80 1.94 -15.48 -0.10
C GLN A 80 2.84 -14.84 -1.17
N GLU A 81 4.03 -14.38 -0.76
CA GLU A 81 5.07 -13.98 -1.71
C GLU A 81 5.65 -15.22 -2.40
N GLU A 82 5.78 -15.16 -3.72
CA GLU A 82 6.47 -16.15 -4.56
C GLU A 82 7.89 -15.66 -4.87
#